data_AF-A0A7W4NTF6-F1
#
_entry.id   AF-A0A7W4NTF6-F1
#
_cell.length_a   1.000
_cell.length_b   1.000
_cell.length_c   1.000
_cell.angle_alpha   90.00
_cell.angle_beta   90.00
_cell.angle_gamma   90.00
#
_symmetry.space_group_name_H-M   'P 1'
#
loop_
_entity.id
_entity.type
_entity.pdbx_description
1 polymer ?
#
loop_
_entity_poly.entity_id
_entity_poly.type
_entity_poly.pdbx_seq_one_letter_code
_entity_poly.pdbx_strand_id
1 'polypeptide(L)'
;MTEKQIGTARGMAIGALVSVVVIGLQYRFRVLVPAEASFLSDIRFVMRADIVLVLWLLAGIARIATVRFFSPQDIDGSGLTTPSAAVSVDRAVLQNTLEQLVLAQGAYFAMVAASHRTVVLIPALVLLFSVGRLLFWRGYERGAAHRACGFALTFYPTIFACLVAVVAMV
;
A
#
# COMPACT_ATOMS: atom_id res chain seq x y z
N MET A 1 -22.60 8.27 -16.61
CA MET A 1 -21.42 8.40 -15.73
C MET A 1 -20.73 9.71 -16.04
N THR A 2 -20.22 10.43 -15.04
CA THR A 2 -19.45 11.67 -15.22
C THR A 2 -18.03 11.37 -15.70
N GLU A 3 -17.34 12.35 -16.30
CA GLU A 3 -15.93 12.19 -16.71
C GLU A 3 -15.03 11.76 -15.56
N LYS A 4 -15.26 12.30 -14.35
CA LYS A 4 -14.53 11.90 -13.13
C LYS A 4 -14.76 10.43 -12.77
N GLN A 5 -15.99 9.92 -12.91
CA GLN A 5 -16.30 8.51 -12.68
C GLN A 5 -15.63 7.60 -13.70
N ILE A 6 -15.65 7.99 -14.99
CA ILE A 6 -14.99 7.23 -16.07
C ILE A 6 -13.48 7.20 -15.85
N GLY A 7 -12.85 8.34 -15.56
CA GLY A 7 -11.42 8.41 -15.28
C GLY A 7 -11.01 7.57 -14.07
N THR A 8 -11.83 7.60 -13.01
CA THR A 8 -11.61 6.75 -11.83
C THR A 8 -11.71 5.27 -12.18
N ALA A 9 -12.76 4.85 -12.89
CA ALA A 9 -12.93 3.46 -13.31
C ALA A 9 -11.76 2.97 -14.18
N ARG A 10 -11.27 3.80 -15.10
CA ARG A 10 -10.08 3.52 -15.92
C ARG A 10 -8.83 3.34 -15.05
N GLY A 11 -8.59 4.24 -14.10
CA GLY A 11 -7.46 4.13 -13.18
C GLY A 11 -7.53 2.84 -12.35
N MET A 12 -8.71 2.48 -11.85
CA MET A 12 -8.93 1.24 -11.11
C MET A 12 -8.64 0.00 -11.97
N ALA A 13 -9.14 -0.02 -13.21
CA ALA A 13 -8.93 -1.13 -14.14
C ALA A 13 -7.45 -1.30 -14.51
N ILE A 14 -6.73 -0.20 -14.76
CA ILE A 14 -5.29 -0.23 -15.02
C ILE A 14 -4.54 -0.80 -13.82
N GLY A 15 -4.84 -0.34 -12.60
CA GLY A 15 -4.20 -0.85 -11.39
C GLY A 15 -4.46 -2.34 -11.17
N ALA A 16 -5.68 -2.81 -11.44
CA ALA A 16 -6.01 -4.24 -11.39
C ALA A 16 -5.21 -5.06 -12.42
N LEU A 17 -5.15 -4.61 -13.67
CA LEU A 17 -4.38 -5.29 -14.73
C LEU A 17 -2.89 -5.37 -14.38
N VAL A 18 -2.30 -4.25 -13.97
CA VAL A 18 -0.88 -4.20 -13.56
C VAL A 18 -0.64 -5.15 -12.38
N SER A 19 -1.55 -5.19 -11.40
CA SER A 19 -1.44 -6.10 -10.25
C SER A 19 -1.41 -7.57 -10.70
N VAL A 20 -2.33 -7.97 -11.59
CA VAL A 20 -2.37 -9.34 -12.14
C VAL A 20 -1.07 -9.68 -12.85
N VAL A 21 -0.55 -8.78 -13.69
CA VAL A 21 0.69 -8.99 -14.44
C VAL A 21 1.88 -9.14 -13.48
N VAL A 22 2.07 -8.20 -12.55
CA VAL A 22 3.22 -8.21 -11.64
C VAL A 22 3.20 -9.43 -10.72
N ILE A 23 2.03 -9.79 -10.17
CA ILE A 23 1.87 -10.98 -9.34
C ILE A 23 2.11 -12.26 -10.17
N GLY A 24 1.56 -12.33 -11.39
CA GLY A 24 1.75 -13.48 -12.28
C GLY A 24 3.21 -13.69 -12.68
N LEU A 25 3.93 -12.60 -12.99
CA LEU A 25 5.36 -12.64 -13.25
C LEU A 25 6.14 -13.12 -12.02
N GLN A 26 5.82 -12.61 -10.84
CA GLN A 26 6.47 -13.04 -9.60
C GLN A 26 6.20 -14.51 -9.30
N TYR A 27 4.98 -14.99 -9.50
CA TYR A 27 4.65 -16.41 -9.33
C TYR A 27 5.44 -17.30 -10.30
N ARG A 28 5.64 -16.84 -11.54
CA ARG A 28 6.40 -17.58 -12.58
C ARG A 28 7.90 -17.61 -12.31
N PHE A 29 8.49 -16.46 -11.99
CA PHE A 29 9.95 -16.30 -11.93
C PHE A 29 10.52 -16.42 -10.51
N ARG A 30 9.69 -16.29 -9.47
CA ARG A 30 10.05 -16.52 -8.06
C ARG A 30 11.29 -15.72 -7.62
N VAL A 31 11.33 -14.44 -7.98
CA VAL A 31 12.46 -13.55 -7.67
C VAL A 31 12.44 -13.16 -6.20
N LEU A 32 13.60 -13.17 -5.52
CA LEU A 32 13.73 -12.83 -4.09
C LEU A 32 12.81 -13.67 -3.18
N VAL A 33 13.06 -14.97 -3.11
CA VAL A 33 12.35 -15.89 -2.21
C VAL A 33 13.19 -16.28 -0.99
N PRO A 34 12.55 -16.72 0.12
CA PRO A 34 13.28 -17.32 1.24
C PRO A 34 14.17 -18.48 0.80
N ALA A 35 15.37 -18.59 1.38
CA ALA A 35 16.34 -19.63 1.02
C ALA A 35 15.90 -21.03 1.46
N GLU A 36 15.17 -21.11 2.58
CA GLU A 36 14.67 -22.35 3.16
C GLU A 36 13.15 -22.28 3.29
N ALA A 37 12.48 -23.41 3.01
CA ALA A 37 11.05 -23.59 3.22
C ALA A 37 10.79 -23.90 4.72
N SER A 38 10.85 -22.86 5.56
CA SER A 38 10.58 -22.96 6.98
C SER A 38 9.84 -21.73 7.48
N PHE A 39 8.94 -21.91 8.45
CA PHE A 39 8.18 -20.79 9.02
C PHE A 39 9.09 -19.68 9.56
N LEU A 40 10.22 -20.04 10.19
CA LEU A 40 11.18 -19.05 10.71
C LEU A 40 11.85 -18.24 9.60
N SER A 41 12.18 -18.88 8.48
CA SER A 41 12.73 -18.22 7.29
C SER A 41 11.68 -17.28 6.67
N ASP A 42 10.45 -17.75 6.55
CA ASP A 42 9.32 -17.03 5.97
C ASP A 42 8.92 -15.79 6.78
N ILE A 43 8.79 -15.93 8.11
CA ILE A 43 8.44 -14.80 8.98
C ILE A 43 9.55 -13.75 9.02
N ARG A 44 10.82 -14.17 9.02
CA ARG A 44 11.95 -13.24 8.93
C ARG A 44 11.95 -12.50 7.60
N PHE A 45 11.62 -13.20 6.51
CA PHE A 45 11.54 -12.61 5.18
C PHE A 45 10.45 -11.55 5.09
N VAL A 46 9.21 -11.89 5.49
CA VAL A 46 8.08 -10.95 5.42
C VAL A 46 8.29 -9.75 6.35
N MET A 47 8.84 -9.92 7.56
CA MET A 47 9.11 -8.81 8.48
C MET A 47 10.15 -7.84 7.92
N ARG A 48 11.19 -8.34 7.24
CA ARG A 48 12.18 -7.48 6.57
C ARG A 48 11.55 -6.71 5.41
N ALA A 49 10.70 -7.37 4.63
CA ALA A 49 10.01 -6.75 3.52
C ALA A 49 9.00 -5.69 3.99
N ASP A 50 8.35 -5.93 5.15
CA ASP A 50 7.37 -5.04 5.76
C ASP A 50 7.94 -3.69 6.21
N ILE A 51 9.25 -3.62 6.49
CA ILE A 51 9.93 -2.33 6.75
C ILE A 51 9.66 -1.34 5.60
N VAL A 52 9.56 -1.80 4.35
CA VAL A 52 9.26 -0.94 3.21
C VAL A 52 7.87 -0.29 3.33
N LEU A 53 6.86 -1.03 3.81
CA LEU A 53 5.52 -0.47 4.05
C LEU A 53 5.56 0.56 5.17
N VAL A 54 6.24 0.24 6.27
CA VAL A 54 6.40 1.15 7.42
C VAL A 54 7.10 2.45 7.01
N LEU A 55 8.08 2.39 6.11
CA LEU A 55 8.76 3.59 5.60
C LEU A 55 7.80 4.53 4.85
N TRP A 56 6.76 4.05 4.19
CA TRP A 56 5.73 4.92 3.59
C TRP A 56 4.90 5.65 4.64
N LEU A 57 4.54 4.97 5.73
CA LEU A 57 3.85 5.60 6.85
C LEU A 57 4.75 6.66 7.50
N LEU A 58 6.01 6.32 7.75
CA LEU A 58 7.00 7.23 8.31
C LEU A 58 7.21 8.46 7.41
N ALA A 59 7.27 8.27 6.08
CA ALA A 59 7.38 9.37 5.13
C ALA A 59 6.17 10.31 5.17
N GLY A 60 4.96 9.77 5.32
CA GLY A 60 3.74 10.58 5.48
C GLY A 60 3.73 11.37 6.80
N ILE A 61 4.16 10.74 7.90
CA ILE A 61 4.31 11.41 9.21
C ILE A 61 5.35 12.53 9.12
N ALA A 62 6.53 12.23 8.57
CA ALA A 62 7.61 13.19 8.41
C ALA A 62 7.18 14.38 7.55
N ARG A 63 6.45 14.13 6.45
CA ARG A 63 5.90 15.19 5.61
C ARG A 63 5.02 16.16 6.42
N ILE A 64 4.03 15.63 7.14
CA ILE A 64 3.11 16.47 7.92
C ILE A 64 3.88 17.22 9.01
N ALA A 65 4.80 16.56 9.70
CA ALA A 65 5.63 17.19 10.71
C ALA A 65 6.43 18.37 10.14
N THR A 66 7.05 18.20 8.98
CA THR A 66 7.78 19.27 8.28
C THR A 66 6.85 20.43 7.90
N VAL A 67 5.68 20.16 7.30
CA VAL A 67 4.74 21.22 6.92
C VAL A 67 4.25 22.00 8.14
N ARG A 68 3.94 21.32 9.24
CA ARG A 68 3.53 21.95 10.51
C ARG A 68 4.61 22.83 11.10
N PHE A 69 5.85 22.34 11.13
CA PHE A 69 6.97 23.07 11.73
C PHE A 69 7.19 24.45 11.08
N PHE A 70 6.97 24.55 9.78
CA PHE A 70 7.12 25.79 9.02
C PHE A 70 5.79 26.57 8.82
N SER A 71 4.70 26.16 9.46
CA SER A 71 3.38 26.78 9.31
C SER A 71 2.90 27.32 10.65
N PRO A 72 2.85 28.67 10.85
CA PRO A 72 2.26 29.26 12.05
C PRO A 72 0.81 28.84 12.30
N GLN A 73 0.06 28.51 11.23
CA GLN A 73 -1.31 28.04 11.33
C GLN A 73 -1.40 26.59 11.84
N ASP A 74 -0.45 25.74 11.45
CA ASP A 74 -0.52 24.29 11.67
C ASP A 74 0.39 23.78 12.80
N ILE A 75 1.24 24.64 13.38
CA ILE A 75 2.22 24.28 14.41
C ILE A 75 1.57 23.69 15.67
N ASP A 76 0.39 24.20 16.05
CA ASP A 76 -0.38 23.75 17.22
C ASP A 76 -1.06 22.38 17.00
N GLY A 77 -1.05 21.87 15.77
CA GLY A 77 -1.52 20.53 15.45
C GLY A 77 -3.05 20.36 15.32
N SER A 78 -3.49 19.10 15.28
CA SER A 78 -4.80 18.68 14.76
C SER A 78 -6.02 19.05 15.60
N GLY A 79 -5.83 19.43 16.87
CA GLY A 79 -6.92 19.60 17.83
C GLY A 79 -7.18 21.04 18.24
N LEU A 80 -6.32 21.97 17.83
CA LEU A 80 -6.35 23.37 18.27
C LEU A 80 -6.64 24.34 17.12
N THR A 81 -6.37 23.94 15.88
CA THR A 81 -6.56 24.81 14.70
C THR A 81 -7.20 24.06 13.52
N THR A 82 -7.80 24.85 12.62
CA THR A 82 -8.27 24.32 11.32
C THR A 82 -7.05 24.14 10.42
N PRO A 83 -6.80 22.90 9.92
CA PRO A 83 -5.62 22.63 9.12
C PRO A 83 -5.63 23.41 7.80
N SER A 84 -4.45 23.84 7.35
CA SER A 84 -4.27 24.37 6.00
C SER A 84 -4.64 23.33 4.94
N ALA A 85 -4.94 23.78 3.72
CA ALA A 85 -5.31 22.90 2.61
C ALA A 85 -4.25 21.82 2.34
N ALA A 86 -2.97 22.18 2.43
CA ALA A 86 -1.85 21.26 2.25
C ALA A 86 -1.82 20.19 3.37
N VAL A 87 -1.95 20.58 4.63
CA VAL A 87 -2.00 19.64 5.76
C VAL A 87 -3.24 18.75 5.69
N SER A 88 -4.37 19.24 5.19
CA SER A 88 -5.58 18.45 4.99
C SER A 88 -5.38 17.32 3.98
N VAL A 89 -4.75 17.62 2.84
CA VAL A 89 -4.41 16.61 1.82
C VAL A 89 -3.42 15.59 2.37
N ASP A 90 -2.32 16.05 2.98
CA ASP A 90 -1.28 15.16 3.51
C ASP A 90 -1.84 14.26 4.63
N ARG A 91 -2.74 14.77 5.49
CA ARG A 91 -3.46 13.95 6.50
C ARG A 91 -4.31 12.86 5.85
N ALA A 92 -5.03 13.18 4.78
CA ALA A 92 -5.86 12.19 4.11
C ALA A 92 -5.03 11.11 3.39
N VAL A 93 -3.87 11.47 2.84
CA VAL A 93 -2.89 10.51 2.30
C VAL A 93 -2.32 9.64 3.42
N LEU A 94 -1.94 10.24 4.55
CA LEU A 94 -1.39 9.52 5.70
C LEU A 94 -2.42 8.53 6.27
N GLN A 95 -3.65 8.96 6.49
CA GLN A 95 -4.73 8.12 7.02
C GLN A 95 -5.00 6.92 6.10
N ASN A 96 -5.11 7.17 4.79
CA ASN A 96 -5.30 6.07 3.84
C ASN A 96 -4.09 5.14 3.81
N THR A 97 -2.88 5.66 3.96
CA THR A 97 -1.67 4.84 4.00
C THR A 97 -1.63 3.96 5.25
N LEU A 98 -2.05 4.47 6.40
CA LEU A 98 -2.19 3.68 7.63
C LEU A 98 -3.20 2.53 7.44
N GLU A 99 -4.39 2.84 6.91
CA GLU A 99 -5.43 1.83 6.66
C GLU A 99 -4.95 0.74 5.70
N GLN A 100 -4.33 1.13 4.58
CA GLN A 100 -3.80 0.18 3.59
C GLN A 100 -2.64 -0.65 4.17
N LEU A 101 -1.76 -0.03 4.97
CA LEU A 101 -0.65 -0.72 5.62
C LEU A 101 -1.14 -1.78 6.60
N VAL A 102 -2.09 -1.45 7.48
CA VAL A 102 -2.62 -2.39 8.48
C VAL A 102 -3.26 -3.60 7.80
N LEU A 103 -4.05 -3.37 6.73
CA LEU A 103 -4.66 -4.45 5.97
C LEU A 103 -3.60 -5.31 5.26
N ALA A 104 -2.60 -4.69 4.63
CA ALA A 104 -1.54 -5.41 3.93
C ALA A 104 -0.68 -6.26 4.89
N GLN A 105 -0.27 -5.70 6.03
CA GLN A 105 0.46 -6.43 7.08
C GLN A 105 -0.31 -7.67 7.56
N GLY A 106 -1.59 -7.49 7.90
CA GLY A 106 -2.46 -8.59 8.31
C GLY A 106 -2.54 -9.68 7.26
N ALA A 107 -2.72 -9.29 5.99
CA ALA A 107 -2.78 -10.24 4.88
C ALA A 107 -1.46 -10.99 4.68
N TYR A 108 -0.32 -10.30 4.72
CA TYR A 108 1.00 -10.90 4.50
C TYR A 108 1.38 -11.88 5.60
N PHE A 109 1.10 -11.54 6.87
CA PHE A 109 1.33 -12.45 7.99
C PHE A 109 0.38 -13.64 7.95
N ALA A 110 -0.89 -13.45 7.56
CA ALA A 110 -1.83 -14.55 7.37
C ALA A 110 -1.38 -15.51 6.26
N MET A 111 -0.84 -15.00 5.15
CA MET A 111 -0.26 -15.83 4.08
C MET A 111 0.90 -16.68 4.59
N VAL A 112 1.85 -16.06 5.30
CA VAL A 112 3.01 -16.75 5.90
C VAL A 112 2.57 -17.83 6.89
N ALA A 113 1.56 -17.55 7.72
CA ALA A 113 0.99 -18.51 8.64
C ALA A 113 0.24 -19.66 7.94
N ALA A 114 -0.38 -19.40 6.79
CA ALA A 114 -1.13 -20.40 6.04
C ALA A 114 -0.23 -21.41 5.33
N SER A 115 0.78 -20.94 4.58
CA SER A 115 1.67 -21.84 3.84
C SER A 115 2.93 -21.14 3.31
N HIS A 116 4.09 -21.81 3.42
CA HIS A 116 5.37 -21.35 2.85
C HIS A 116 5.27 -21.03 1.35
N ARG A 117 4.37 -21.70 0.62
CA ARG A 117 4.20 -21.51 -0.83
C ARG A 117 3.69 -20.12 -1.19
N THR A 118 3.00 -19.46 -0.28
CA THR A 118 2.41 -18.13 -0.52
C THR A 118 3.44 -17.01 -0.43
N VAL A 119 4.53 -17.24 0.31
CA VAL A 119 5.58 -16.25 0.61
C VAL A 119 6.30 -15.78 -0.64
N VAL A 120 6.29 -16.60 -1.70
CA VAL A 120 6.80 -16.25 -3.03
C VAL A 120 6.19 -14.97 -3.60
N LEU A 121 4.98 -14.58 -3.17
CA LEU A 121 4.26 -13.42 -3.71
C LEU A 121 4.62 -12.11 -2.98
N ILE A 122 5.18 -12.18 -1.77
CA ILE A 122 5.48 -11.01 -0.93
C ILE A 122 6.29 -9.92 -1.67
N PRO A 123 7.35 -10.22 -2.45
CA PRO A 123 8.10 -9.19 -3.18
C PRO A 123 7.23 -8.37 -4.14
N ALA A 124 6.34 -9.02 -4.89
CA ALA A 124 5.43 -8.33 -5.80
C ALA A 124 4.42 -7.47 -5.04
N LEU A 125 3.88 -7.98 -3.93
CA LEU A 125 2.90 -7.25 -3.13
C LEU A 125 3.52 -6.00 -2.49
N VAL A 126 4.75 -6.08 -2.00
CA VAL A 126 5.51 -4.92 -1.46
C VAL A 126 5.85 -3.90 -2.55
N LEU A 127 6.24 -4.37 -3.74
CA LEU A 127 6.49 -3.50 -4.90
C LEU A 127 5.22 -2.74 -5.32
N LEU A 128 4.11 -3.47 -5.49
CA LEU A 128 2.81 -2.90 -5.86
C LEU A 128 2.32 -1.92 -4.81
N PHE A 129 2.47 -2.24 -3.52
CA PHE A 129 2.16 -1.32 -2.43
C PHE A 129 2.94 -0.02 -2.58
N SER A 130 4.27 -0.11 -2.79
CA SER A 130 5.14 1.06 -2.87
C SER A 130 4.84 1.94 -4.09
N VAL A 131 4.71 1.34 -5.27
CA VAL A 131 4.34 2.06 -6.50
C VAL A 131 2.94 2.66 -6.34
N GLY A 132 2.01 1.92 -5.74
CA GLY A 132 0.65 2.37 -5.47
C GLY A 132 0.63 3.60 -4.56
N ARG A 133 1.38 3.59 -3.45
CA ARG A 133 1.50 4.74 -2.55
C ARG A 133 2.10 5.96 -3.23
N LEU A 134 3.15 5.78 -4.02
CA LEU A 134 3.77 6.86 -4.78
C LEU A 134 2.79 7.53 -5.76
N LEU A 135 2.05 6.71 -6.53
CA LEU A 135 1.07 7.20 -7.49
C LEU A 135 -0.15 7.82 -6.81
N PHE A 136 -0.63 7.23 -5.72
CA PHE A 136 -1.75 7.75 -4.94
C PHE A 136 -1.43 9.12 -4.36
N TRP A 137 -0.26 9.27 -3.75
CA TRP A 137 0.20 10.53 -3.17
C TRP A 137 0.31 11.61 -4.25
N ARG A 138 1.05 11.36 -5.33
CA ARG A 138 1.22 12.34 -6.43
C ARG A 138 -0.08 12.68 -7.16
N GLY A 139 -1.02 11.74 -7.21
CA GLY A 139 -2.31 11.92 -7.86
C GLY A 139 -3.35 12.62 -6.98
N TYR A 140 -3.12 12.73 -5.67
CA TYR A 140 -4.17 13.12 -4.72
C TYR A 140 -4.72 14.53 -4.97
N GLU A 141 -3.82 15.52 -5.09
CA GLU A 141 -4.19 16.92 -5.33
C GLU A 141 -4.91 17.14 -6.66
N ARG A 142 -4.67 16.26 -7.64
CA ARG A 142 -5.32 16.31 -8.98
C ARG A 142 -6.69 15.62 -9.01
N GLY A 143 -7.16 15.12 -7.86
CA GLY A 143 -8.48 14.55 -7.69
C GLY A 143 -8.60 13.05 -7.96
N ALA A 144 -9.83 12.55 -7.85
CA ALA A 144 -10.13 11.11 -7.73
C ALA A 144 -9.57 10.25 -8.88
N ALA A 145 -9.73 10.68 -10.13
CA ALA A 145 -9.28 9.91 -11.29
C ALA A 145 -7.74 9.69 -11.30
N HIS A 146 -6.97 10.71 -10.88
CA HIS A 146 -5.51 10.67 -10.90
C HIS A 146 -4.92 9.76 -9.81
N ARG A 147 -5.56 9.70 -8.64
CA ARG A 147 -5.13 8.81 -7.54
C ARG A 147 -5.67 7.38 -7.64
N ALA A 148 -6.67 7.14 -8.49
CA ALA A 148 -7.38 5.85 -8.57
C ALA A 148 -6.47 4.66 -8.89
N CYS A 149 -5.54 4.81 -9.84
CA CYS A 149 -4.59 3.76 -10.17
C CYS A 149 -3.69 3.41 -8.98
N GLY A 150 -3.14 4.41 -8.28
CA GLY A 150 -2.33 4.20 -7.09
C GLY A 150 -3.09 3.52 -5.96
N PHE A 151 -4.37 3.88 -5.77
CA PHE A 151 -5.25 3.19 -4.83
C PHE A 151 -5.46 1.73 -5.20
N ALA A 152 -5.79 1.45 -6.47
CA ALA A 152 -6.03 0.09 -6.95
C ALA A 152 -4.81 -0.84 -6.80
N LEU A 153 -3.59 -0.29 -7.01
CA LEU A 153 -2.33 -1.02 -6.84
C LEU A 153 -2.00 -1.40 -5.39
N THR A 154 -2.71 -0.86 -4.39
CA THR A 154 -2.58 -1.32 -3.00
C THR A 154 -3.80 -2.13 -2.57
N PHE A 155 -5.00 -1.70 -2.98
CA PHE A 155 -6.25 -2.30 -2.55
C PHE A 155 -6.47 -3.70 -3.13
N TYR A 156 -6.35 -3.87 -4.45
CA TYR A 156 -6.61 -5.17 -5.07
C TYR A 156 -5.57 -6.24 -4.72
N PRO A 157 -4.26 -5.94 -4.69
CA PRO A 157 -3.26 -6.90 -4.20
C PRO A 157 -3.51 -7.34 -2.76
N THR A 158 -3.98 -6.43 -1.90
CA THR A 158 -4.30 -6.76 -0.50
C THR A 158 -5.52 -7.68 -0.40
N ILE A 159 -6.59 -7.41 -1.16
CA ILE A 159 -7.74 -8.34 -1.25
C ILE A 159 -7.28 -9.72 -1.72
N PHE A 160 -6.48 -9.75 -2.79
CA PHE A 160 -5.95 -10.99 -3.34
C PHE A 160 -5.10 -11.74 -2.31
N ALA A 161 -4.24 -11.05 -1.56
CA ALA A 161 -3.44 -11.62 -0.49
C ALA A 161 -4.32 -12.25 0.62
N CYS A 162 -5.39 -11.56 1.05
CA CYS A 162 -6.36 -12.12 1.99
C CYS A 162 -7.02 -13.41 1.46
N LEU A 163 -7.46 -13.40 0.19
CA LEU A 163 -8.07 -14.57 -0.43
C LEU A 163 -7.09 -15.74 -0.53
N VAL A 164 -5.84 -15.48 -0.93
CA VAL A 164 -4.79 -16.50 -0.98
C VAL A 164 -4.53 -17.08 0.41
N ALA A 165 -4.47 -16.25 1.45
CA ALA A 165 -4.31 -16.72 2.83
C ALA A 165 -5.46 -17.67 3.23
N VAL A 166 -6.72 -17.27 3.00
CA VAL A 166 -7.89 -18.10 3.33
C VAL A 166 -7.87 -19.43 2.58
N VAL A 167 -7.60 -19.40 1.27
CA VAL A 167 -7.56 -20.62 0.45
C VAL A 167 -6.41 -21.54 0.86
N ALA A 168 -5.28 -20.99 1.28
CA ALA A 168 -4.11 -21.78 1.69
C ALA A 168 -4.22 -22.37 3.10
N MET A 169 -5.19 -21.96 3.91
CA MET A 169 -5.45 -22.51 5.26
C MET A 169 -6.29 -23.79 5.23
N VAL A 170 -6.95 -24.10 4.11
CA VAL A 170 -7.82 -25.27 3.91
C VAL A 170 -7.08 -26.34 3.13
#